data_AF-A0A521SBL6-F1
#
_entry.id   AF-A0A521SBL6-F1
#
_cell.length_a   1.000
_cell.length_b   1.000
_cell.length_c   1.000
_cell.angle_alpha   90.00
_cell.angle_beta   90.00
_cell.angle_gamma   90.00
#
_symmetry.space_group_name_H-M   'P 1'
#
loop_
_entity.id
_entity.type
_entity.pdbx_description
1 polymer ?
#
loop_
_entity_poly.entity_id
_entity_poly.type
_entity_poly.pdbx_seq_one_letter_code
_entity_poly.pdbx_strand_id
1 'polypeptide(L)'
;MGRFLFVYRANSGIIGNIPGALAKVFGGKSTCTLCDITHGPVREKPEWERFITSLREMPETYHADDMPVDVAAYLQRNGLRLPVVLERNGDRLRLAASSADIASCRADAGCLIARLRSYGERPSCAGGACATKKPER
;
A
#
# COMPACT_ATOMS: atom_id res chain seq x y z
N MET A 1 14.82 5.54 1.15
CA MET A 1 13.59 4.76 0.99
C MET A 1 12.60 5.66 0.29
N GLY A 2 11.88 5.15 -0.69
CA GLY A 2 10.87 5.93 -1.41
C GLY A 2 9.60 6.14 -0.60
N ARG A 3 8.65 6.87 -1.18
CA ARG A 3 7.30 7.06 -0.66
C ARG A 3 6.43 5.86 -1.02
N PHE A 4 5.61 5.36 -0.10
CA PHE A 4 4.62 4.34 -0.44
C PHE A 4 3.38 4.97 -1.11
N LEU A 5 2.84 4.28 -2.12
CA LEU A 5 1.55 4.61 -2.74
C LEU A 5 0.60 3.44 -2.55
N PHE A 6 -0.54 3.70 -1.91
CA PHE A 6 -1.59 2.74 -1.67
C PHE A 6 -2.69 2.96 -2.70
N VAL A 7 -2.89 2.00 -3.62
CA VAL A 7 -3.94 2.08 -4.64
C VAL A 7 -5.05 1.10 -4.27
N TYR A 8 -6.20 1.67 -3.90
CA TYR A 8 -7.39 0.95 -3.45
C TYR A 8 -8.23 0.48 -4.63
N ARG A 9 -8.95 -0.64 -4.45
CA ARG A 9 -9.95 -1.13 -5.40
C ARG A 9 -11.34 -0.55 -5.08
N ALA A 10 -11.42 0.78 -4.98
CA ALA A 10 -12.65 1.55 -4.78
C ALA A 10 -12.60 2.80 -5.67
N ASN A 11 -13.75 3.41 -5.96
CA ASN A 11 -13.82 4.68 -6.71
C ASN A 11 -13.90 5.86 -5.73
N SER A 12 -13.28 7.01 -6.04
CA SER A 12 -13.22 8.19 -5.16
C SER A 12 -14.60 8.73 -4.79
N GLY A 13 -15.61 8.51 -5.64
CA GLY A 13 -17.01 8.87 -5.35
C GLY A 13 -17.66 8.08 -4.20
N ILE A 14 -17.06 6.96 -3.76
CA ILE A 14 -17.56 6.13 -2.65
C ILE A 14 -16.95 6.54 -1.31
N ILE A 15 -15.79 7.22 -1.32
CA ILE A 15 -15.06 7.63 -0.11
C ILE A 15 -14.83 9.15 -0.20
N GLY A 16 -15.89 9.90 0.06
CA GLY A 16 -15.89 11.36 -0.01
C GLY A 16 -14.89 12.00 0.95
N ASN A 17 -13.89 12.65 0.35
CA ASN A 17 -13.13 13.83 0.78
C ASN A 17 -13.48 14.47 2.15
N ILE A 18 -13.07 13.85 3.27
CA ILE A 18 -12.96 14.56 4.56
C ILE A 18 -11.65 14.14 5.27
N PRO A 19 -10.76 15.08 5.63
CA PRO A 19 -9.65 14.77 6.52
C PRO A 19 -10.22 14.39 7.89
N GLY A 20 -10.07 13.12 8.27
CA GLY A 20 -10.46 12.61 9.58
C GLY A 20 -11.94 12.24 9.78
N ALA A 21 -12.78 12.28 8.74
CA ALA A 21 -14.15 11.73 8.84
C ALA A 21 -14.36 10.60 7.84
N LEU A 22 -14.30 9.38 8.35
CA LEU A 22 -14.87 8.19 7.74
C LEU A 22 -16.37 8.40 7.52
N ALA A 23 -16.74 8.74 6.29
CA ALA A 23 -18.11 8.69 5.84
C ALA A 23 -18.58 7.22 5.82
N LYS A 24 -19.19 6.81 6.93
CA LYS A 24 -20.48 6.12 7.01
C LYS A 24 -20.72 4.97 5.99
N VAL A 25 -20.68 3.74 6.53
CA VAL A 25 -21.55 2.58 6.18
C VAL A 25 -21.08 1.86 4.88
N PHE A 26 -20.96 0.53 4.82
CA PHE A 26 -22.04 -0.46 4.88
C PHE A 26 -21.65 -1.77 5.57
N GLY A 27 -22.58 -2.28 6.40
CA GLY A 27 -22.61 -3.64 6.92
C GLY A 27 -22.85 -4.66 5.81
N GLY A 28 -21.86 -4.83 4.94
CA GLY A 28 -21.83 -5.80 3.87
C GLY A 28 -20.43 -5.82 3.27
N LYS A 29 -19.70 -6.92 3.50
CA LYS A 29 -18.42 -7.32 2.89
C LYS A 29 -17.80 -6.22 2.01
N SER A 30 -16.92 -5.40 2.59
CA SER A 30 -16.16 -4.45 1.78
C SER A 30 -15.43 -5.26 0.71
N THR A 31 -15.66 -4.96 -0.57
CA THR A 31 -15.09 -5.80 -1.63
C THR A 31 -13.57 -5.57 -1.77
N CYS A 32 -13.02 -4.54 -1.11
CA CYS A 32 -11.61 -4.18 -1.16
C CYS A 32 -10.86 -4.73 0.05
N THR A 33 -10.01 -5.74 -0.18
CA THR A 33 -9.18 -6.36 0.86
C THR A 33 -8.22 -5.39 1.55
N LEU A 34 -7.79 -4.32 0.87
CA LEU A 34 -6.97 -3.28 1.49
C LEU A 34 -7.79 -2.41 2.45
N CYS A 35 -9.06 -2.13 2.14
CA CYS A 35 -9.94 -1.42 3.08
C CYS A 35 -10.16 -2.23 4.36
N ASP A 36 -10.38 -3.55 4.24
CA ASP A 36 -10.52 -4.44 5.41
C ASP A 36 -9.26 -4.48 6.28
N ILE A 37 -8.10 -4.28 5.68
CA ILE A 37 -6.82 -4.25 6.39
C ILE A 37 -6.67 -2.92 7.14
N THR A 38 -6.94 -1.78 6.49
CA THR A 38 -6.66 -0.46 7.04
C THR A 38 -7.75 0.04 8.00
N HIS A 39 -8.99 -0.44 7.86
CA HIS A 39 -10.12 0.03 8.65
C HIS A 39 -10.71 -1.06 9.56
N GLY A 40 -11.05 -0.66 10.78
CA GLY A 40 -11.97 -1.38 11.65
C GLY A 40 -13.43 -0.98 11.41
N PRO A 41 -14.36 -1.40 12.28
CA PRO A 41 -15.80 -1.16 12.09
C PRO A 41 -16.22 0.32 12.09
N VAL A 42 -15.41 1.18 12.73
CA VAL A 42 -15.75 2.59 12.98
C VAL A 42 -14.62 3.54 12.59
N ARG A 43 -13.35 3.10 12.67
CA ARG A 43 -12.17 3.93 12.44
C ARG A 43 -11.01 3.15 11.85
N GLU A 44 -10.01 3.88 11.36
CA GLU A 44 -8.71 3.33 11.00
C GLU A 44 -8.15 2.49 12.15
N LYS A 45 -7.52 1.35 11.83
CA LYS A 45 -6.94 0.50 12.86
C LYS A 45 -5.76 1.22 13.51
N PRO A 46 -5.66 1.26 14.85
CA PRO A 46 -4.57 1.94 15.55
C PRO A 46 -3.17 1.47 15.12
N GLU A 47 -3.03 0.19 14.78
CA GLU A 47 -1.78 -0.36 14.28
C GLU A 47 -1.40 0.19 12.91
N TRP A 48 -2.39 0.43 12.06
CA TRP A 48 -2.21 1.03 10.74
C TRP A 48 -1.84 2.51 10.87
N GLU A 49 -2.59 3.26 11.68
CA GLU A 49 -2.30 4.68 11.97
C GLU A 49 -0.86 4.85 12.50
N ARG A 50 -0.47 4.05 13.51
CA ARG A 50 0.91 4.05 14.04
C ARG A 50 1.94 3.70 12.98
N PHE A 51 1.63 2.78 12.07
CA PHE A 51 2.54 2.44 10.97
C PHE A 51 2.71 3.63 10.02
N ILE A 52 1.62 4.27 9.59
CA ILE A 52 1.67 5.44 8.70
C ILE A 52 2.47 6.58 9.35
N THR A 53 2.23 6.89 10.63
CA THR A 53 3.00 7.91 11.36
C THR A 53 4.47 7.52 11.57
N SER A 54 4.81 6.23 11.55
CA SER A 54 6.20 5.76 11.66
C SER A 54 7.00 5.85 10.34
N LEU A 55 6.34 6.08 9.20
CA LEU A 55 7.02 6.19 7.92
C LEU A 55 7.78 7.51 7.82
N ARG A 56 8.96 7.48 7.20
CA ARG A 56 9.79 8.68 6.96
C ARG A 56 9.11 9.67 6.02
N GLU A 57 8.37 9.16 5.04
CA GLU A 57 7.62 9.93 4.06
C GLU A 57 6.14 9.64 4.26
N MET A 58 5.31 10.68 4.27
CA MET A 58 3.86 10.46 4.26
C MET A 58 3.47 9.73 2.98
N PRO A 59 2.77 8.60 3.09
CA PRO A 59 2.35 7.85 1.92
C PRO A 59 1.22 8.57 1.18
N GLU A 60 1.14 8.30 -0.12
CA GLU A 60 0.04 8.73 -0.96
C GLU A 60 -1.01 7.63 -1.07
N THR A 61 -2.27 8.02 -1.13
CA THR A 61 -3.40 7.09 -1.28
C THR A 61 -4.20 7.47 -2.52
N TYR A 62 -4.49 6.49 -3.35
CA TYR A 62 -5.26 6.65 -4.57
C TYR A 62 -6.37 5.60 -4.64
N HIS A 63 -7.50 6.00 -5.18
CA HIS A 63 -8.56 5.14 -5.68
C HIS A 63 -8.25 4.66 -7.10
N ALA A 64 -9.07 3.73 -7.59
CA ALA A 64 -8.90 3.15 -8.92
C ALA A 64 -9.07 4.19 -10.05
N ASP A 65 -9.84 5.26 -9.80
CA ASP A 65 -10.21 6.32 -10.73
C ASP A 65 -9.40 7.61 -10.58
N ASP A 66 -8.64 7.78 -9.49
CA ASP A 66 -7.82 8.99 -9.25
C ASP A 66 -6.29 8.72 -9.24
N MET A 67 -5.86 7.49 -9.56
CA MET A 67 -4.43 7.16 -9.60
C MET A 67 -3.69 7.88 -10.75
N PRO A 68 -2.42 8.30 -10.53
CA PRO A 68 -1.62 8.95 -11.57
C PRO A 68 -1.42 8.09 -12.82
N VAL A 69 -1.28 8.74 -13.97
CA VAL A 69 -1.13 8.07 -15.28
C VAL A 69 0.07 7.12 -15.31
N ASP A 70 1.18 7.50 -14.68
CA ASP A 70 2.39 6.67 -14.62
C ASP A 70 2.20 5.41 -13.76
N VAL A 71 1.40 5.52 -12.69
CA VAL A 71 0.97 4.39 -11.85
C VAL A 71 0.07 3.46 -12.64
N ALA A 72 -0.98 3.99 -13.28
CA ALA A 72 -1.89 3.19 -14.11
C ALA A 72 -1.13 2.43 -15.22
N ALA A 73 -0.21 3.13 -15.91
CA ALA A 73 0.62 2.53 -16.94
C ALA A 73 1.58 1.48 -16.37
N TYR A 74 2.12 1.67 -15.17
CA TYR A 74 2.92 0.66 -14.47
C TYR A 74 2.11 -0.60 -14.17
N LEU A 75 0.88 -0.47 -13.65
CA LEU A 75 0.02 -1.63 -13.37
C LEU A 75 -0.31 -2.41 -14.64
N GLN A 76 -0.67 -1.70 -15.71
CA GLN A 76 -0.99 -2.32 -17.00
C GLN A 76 0.20 -3.07 -17.58
N ARG A 77 1.40 -2.45 -17.62
CA ARG A 77 2.62 -3.09 -18.15
C ARG A 77 3.03 -4.35 -17.39
N ASN A 78 2.72 -4.41 -16.09
CA ASN A 78 3.08 -5.53 -15.23
C ASN A 78 1.92 -6.51 -14.98
N GLY A 79 0.76 -6.32 -15.60
CA GLY A 79 -0.42 -7.17 -15.42
C GLY A 79 -0.95 -7.21 -13.98
N LEU A 80 -0.77 -6.13 -13.22
CA LEU A 80 -1.13 -6.06 -11.80
C LEU A 80 -2.60 -5.69 -11.61
N ARG A 81 -3.22 -6.32 -10.61
CA ARG A 81 -4.63 -6.06 -10.24
C ARG A 81 -4.70 -5.33 -8.91
N LEU A 82 -5.64 -4.41 -8.79
CA LEU A 82 -5.95 -3.70 -7.56
C LEU A 82 -6.57 -4.63 -6.49
N PRO A 83 -6.42 -4.32 -5.19
CA PRO A 83 -5.59 -3.25 -4.65
C PRO A 83 -4.09 -3.58 -4.75
N VAL A 84 -3.24 -2.56 -4.71
CA VAL A 84 -1.77 -2.71 -4.74
C VAL A 84 -1.08 -1.69 -3.85
N VAL A 85 0.11 -2.03 -3.37
CA VAL A 85 1.03 -1.09 -2.70
C VAL A 85 2.29 -0.98 -3.54
N LEU A 86 2.64 0.25 -3.90
CA LEU A 86 3.85 0.59 -4.63
C LEU A 86 4.81 1.40 -3.74
N GLU A 87 6.08 1.40 -4.09
CA GLU A 87 7.07 2.36 -3.61
C GLU A 87 7.49 3.25 -4.80
N ARG A 88 7.47 4.57 -4.62
CA ARG A 88 8.00 5.55 -5.56
C ARG A 88 9.30 6.14 -5.01
N ASN A 89 10.36 6.05 -5.79
CA ASN A 89 11.64 6.70 -5.50
C ASN A 89 12.09 7.49 -6.75
N GLY A 90 11.88 8.81 -6.72
CA GLY A 90 11.91 9.63 -7.93
C GLY A 90 10.89 9.12 -8.96
N ASP A 91 11.33 8.89 -10.19
CA ASP A 91 10.49 8.38 -11.29
C ASP A 91 10.34 6.85 -11.29
N ARG A 92 10.98 6.14 -10.34
CA ARG A 92 10.95 4.67 -10.30
C ARG A 92 9.82 4.19 -9.40
N LEU A 93 8.91 3.43 -10.01
CA LEU A 93 7.87 2.67 -9.31
C LEU A 93 8.32 1.21 -9.09
N ARG A 94 8.08 0.69 -7.90
CA ARG A 94 8.35 -0.70 -7.53
C ARG A 94 7.15 -1.30 -6.80
N LEU A 95 6.84 -2.55 -7.09
CA LEU A 95 5.79 -3.29 -6.38
C LEU A 95 6.26 -3.67 -4.97
N ALA A 96 5.58 -3.15 -3.95
CA ALA A 96 5.79 -3.50 -2.55
C ALA A 96 4.86 -4.63 -2.11
N ALA A 97 3.59 -4.60 -2.53
CA ALA A 97 2.62 -5.68 -2.31
C ALA A 97 1.59 -5.74 -3.44
N SER A 98 1.39 -6.94 -4.00
CA SER A 98 0.33 -7.22 -4.96
C SER A 98 -1.03 -7.42 -4.29
N SER A 99 -2.11 -7.45 -5.08
CA SER A 99 -3.43 -7.84 -4.59
C SER A 99 -3.45 -9.23 -3.96
N ALA A 100 -2.69 -10.19 -4.49
CA ALA A 100 -2.58 -11.53 -3.92
C ALA A 100 -1.89 -11.49 -2.54
N ASP A 101 -0.83 -10.69 -2.41
CA ASP A 101 -0.12 -10.49 -1.15
C ASP A 101 -1.03 -9.87 -0.08
N ILE A 102 -1.78 -8.83 -0.47
CA ILE A 102 -2.75 -8.14 0.39
C ILE A 102 -3.86 -9.12 0.80
N ALA A 103 -4.42 -9.87 -0.15
CA ALA A 103 -5.47 -10.85 0.13
C ALA A 103 -4.98 -11.98 1.07
N SER A 104 -3.71 -12.38 0.97
CA SER A 104 -3.12 -13.41 1.83
C SER A 104 -3.07 -13.01 3.31
N CYS A 105 -3.07 -11.71 3.61
CA CYS A 105 -3.11 -11.19 4.96
C CYS A 105 -4.49 -11.27 5.63
N ARG A 106 -5.56 -11.66 4.91
CA ARG A 106 -6.89 -11.96 5.51
C ARG A 106 -7.41 -10.86 6.46
N ALA A 107 -7.35 -9.60 6.04
CA ALA A 107 -7.74 -8.42 6.82
C ALA A 107 -6.87 -8.13 8.07
N ASP A 108 -5.72 -8.77 8.21
CA ASP A 108 -4.75 -8.50 9.28
C ASP A 108 -3.79 -7.37 8.91
N ALA A 109 -3.83 -6.28 9.69
CA ALA A 109 -2.95 -5.13 9.50
C ALA A 109 -1.49 -5.44 9.85
N GLY A 110 -1.25 -6.24 10.89
CA GLY A 110 0.10 -6.64 11.30
C GLY A 110 0.82 -7.40 10.20
N CYS A 111 0.13 -8.29 9.49
CA CYS A 111 0.65 -9.04 8.35
C CYS A 111 1.13 -8.10 7.24
N LEU A 112 0.29 -7.14 6.83
CA LEU A 112 0.66 -6.20 5.77
C LEU A 112 1.79 -5.27 6.23
N ILE A 113 1.75 -4.77 7.46
CA ILE A 113 2.78 -3.92 8.04
C ILE A 113 4.13 -4.66 8.09
N ALA A 114 4.15 -5.90 8.58
CA ALA A 114 5.36 -6.72 8.63
C ALA A 114 5.96 -6.93 7.24
N ARG A 115 5.09 -7.15 6.24
CA ARG A 115 5.51 -7.27 4.84
C ARG A 115 6.14 -5.98 4.30
N LEU A 116 5.51 -4.83 4.55
CA LEU A 116 6.01 -3.53 4.07
C LEU A 116 7.30 -3.13 4.78
N ARG A 117 7.45 -3.45 6.07
CA ARG A 117 8.70 -3.26 6.82
C ARG A 117 9.83 -4.11 6.23
N SER A 118 9.56 -5.41 6.03
CA SER A 118 10.52 -6.33 5.41
C SER A 118 10.90 -5.88 4.00
N TYR A 119 9.96 -5.29 3.25
CA TYR A 119 10.24 -4.70 1.94
C TYR A 119 11.17 -3.48 2.05
N GLY A 120 10.91 -2.56 2.98
CA GLY A 120 11.70 -1.34 3.19
C GLY A 120 13.12 -1.59 3.71
N GLU A 121 13.33 -2.69 4.43
CA GLU A 121 14.65 -3.16 4.86
C GLU A 121 15.47 -3.78 3.72
N ARG A 122 14.84 -4.13 2.58
CA ARG A 122 15.60 -4.59 1.41
C ARG A 122 16.46 -3.43 0.92
N PRO A 123 17.78 -3.63 0.74
CA PRO A 123 18.61 -2.60 0.13
C PRO A 123 17.99 -2.21 -1.21
N SER A 124 17.72 -0.91 -1.38
CA SER A 124 17.25 -0.38 -2.64
C SER A 124 18.39 -0.52 -3.64
N CYS A 125 18.47 -1.68 -4.32
CA CYS A 125 19.41 -1.93 -5.40
C CYS A 125 18.96 -1.08 -6.60
N ALA A 126 19.21 0.22 -6.51
CA ALA A 126 19.00 1.19 -7.56
C ALA A 126 20.25 1.18 -8.45
N GLY A 127 20.25 0.30 -9.46
CA GLY A 127 21.31 0.21 -10.47
C GLY A 127 22.44 -0.75 -10.08
N GLY A 128 22.54 -1.86 -10.80
CA GLY A 128 23.73 -2.69 -10.96
C GLY A 128 24.64 -2.87 -9.75
N ALA A 129 24.23 -3.69 -8.78
CA ALA A 129 25.05 -4.50 -7.85
C ALA A 129 24.33 -4.58 -6.51
N CYS A 130 23.50 -5.61 -6.33
CA CYS A 130 23.06 -6.00 -5.01
C CYS A 130 24.27 -6.69 -4.34
N ALA A 131 25.08 -5.91 -3.62
CA ALA A 131 26.18 -6.45 -2.82
C ALA A 131 25.57 -7.26 -1.67
N THR A 132 25.60 -8.58 -1.81
CA THR A 132 25.39 -9.50 -0.70
C THR A 132 26.54 -9.30 0.28
N LYS A 133 26.28 -8.64 1.42
CA LYS A 133 27.19 -8.78 2.56
C LYS A 133 27.18 -10.25 2.95
N LYS A 134 28.27 -10.93 2.62
CA LYS A 134 28.63 -12.26 3.14
C LYS A 134 28.59 -12.20 4.67
N PRO A 135 28.00 -13.19 5.36
CA PRO A 135 28.10 -13.26 6.82
C PRO A 135 29.56 -13.50 7.19
N GLU A 136 30.14 -12.60 7.98
CA GLU A 136 31.42 -12.85 8.64
C GLU A 136 31.19 -13.92 9.72
N ARG A 137 32.17 -14.83 9.80
CA ARG A 137 32.17 -16.09 10.53
C ARG A 137 32.08 -15.91 12.04
#